data_AF-A0A3D3R7I7-F1
#
_entry.id   AF-A0A3D3R7I7-F1
#
_cell.length_a   1.000
_cell.length_b   1.000
_cell.length_c   1.000
_cell.angle_alpha   90.00
_cell.angle_beta   90.00
_cell.angle_gamma   90.00
#
_symmetry.space_group_name_H-M   'P 1'
#
loop_
_entity.id
_entity.type
_entity.pdbx_description
1 polymer ?
#
loop_
_entity_poly.entity_id
_entity_poly.type
_entity_poly.pdbx_seq_one_letter_code
_entity_poly.pdbx_strand_id
1 'polypeptide(L)'
;MKYSDVSPPPVPTPAEQRDALAKGLGRARLWAEQGMLTEAPLKEACLQDLRYDRMCEDLRGDWLWEIINVAGFCNTIRVPLLHALHNLSDPENARQLCKLAQHYAASGDAAFRDLLYQIVTQKPLAAADYDFLGEAELLALEGERGFLSAAKSRGAQLKHIDWDWPEESLLREAGELFGETRIHELLNSTSDPDLNRFFESWQQQLREKAERKQQKQRHRKKQQAQQTEEASVETVLEAARGKTHCSWFRSWGMQADPGELNKVHQALKSSEEPVVLLNLIKVFANRALPEFDSRLIELCQHPDPELQRRAWVALANNSHPEIREFANRQLNENQPVCLFSLFIRNYQAGDENRLLAALTLPDDAWEKHSVLGDLIEVLKENPTADRSRLAMVIYRFTPCEICRYKAVQLLHEQSAIPAWMAEECRFDSYADTRSLIFA
;
A
#
# COMPACT_ATOMS: atom_id res chain seq x y z
N MET A 1 -16.09 13.20 18.42
CA MET A 1 -14.88 12.95 19.23
C MET A 1 -14.11 14.26 19.33
N LYS A 2 -13.56 14.65 20.50
CA LYS A 2 -12.72 15.86 20.58
C LYS A 2 -11.25 15.45 20.45
N TYR A 3 -10.60 15.79 19.33
CA TYR A 3 -9.17 15.52 19.10
C TYR A 3 -8.26 16.53 19.81
N SER A 4 -8.58 16.86 21.07
CA SER A 4 -7.82 17.85 21.85
C SER A 4 -6.48 17.30 22.34
N ASP A 5 -6.42 15.98 22.57
CA ASP A 5 -5.19 15.27 22.90
C ASP A 5 -5.14 13.97 22.10
N VAL A 6 -4.08 13.81 21.32
CA VAL A 6 -3.81 12.63 20.49
C VAL A 6 -2.50 11.95 20.86
N SER A 7 -1.87 12.40 21.96
CA SER A 7 -0.70 11.74 22.53
C SER A 7 -1.07 10.33 23.03
N PRO A 8 -0.11 9.40 23.05
CA PRO A 8 -0.35 8.07 23.58
C PRO A 8 -0.69 8.12 25.08
N PRO A 9 -1.56 7.24 25.58
CA PRO A 9 -1.79 7.14 27.01
C PRO A 9 -0.50 6.68 27.71
N PRO A 10 -0.25 7.17 28.95
CA PRO A 10 0.93 6.74 29.72
C PRO A 10 0.85 5.27 30.14
N VAL A 11 -0.36 4.72 30.29
CA VAL A 11 -0.59 3.30 30.59
C VAL A 11 -1.60 2.76 29.56
N PRO A 12 -1.18 1.90 28.62
CA PRO A 12 -2.05 1.44 27.56
C PRO A 12 -2.95 0.27 27.99
N THR A 13 -4.21 0.33 27.60
CA THR A 13 -5.12 -0.81 27.68
C THR A 13 -4.72 -1.90 26.66
N PRO A 14 -5.17 -3.16 26.83
CA PRO A 14 -4.91 -4.21 25.84
C PRO A 14 -5.44 -3.88 24.43
N ALA A 15 -6.53 -3.12 24.32
CA ALA A 15 -7.06 -2.67 23.03
C ALA A 15 -6.13 -1.66 22.35
N GLU A 16 -5.56 -0.72 23.11
CA GLU A 16 -4.59 0.25 22.59
C GLU A 16 -3.26 -0.39 22.21
N GLN A 17 -2.84 -1.44 22.95
CA GLN A 17 -1.68 -2.25 22.59
C GLN A 17 -1.91 -2.97 21.25
N ARG A 18 -3.09 -3.58 21.05
CA ARG A 18 -3.45 -4.20 19.76
C ARG A 18 -3.48 -3.18 18.63
N ASP A 19 -4.08 -2.02 18.84
CA ASP A 19 -4.12 -0.94 17.84
C ASP A 19 -2.71 -0.49 17.44
N ALA A 20 -1.81 -0.32 18.42
CA ALA A 20 -0.43 0.06 18.16
C ALA A 20 0.34 -1.01 17.36
N LEU A 21 0.18 -2.29 17.73
CA LEU A 21 0.80 -3.41 17.03
C LEU A 21 0.23 -3.59 15.61
N ALA A 22 -1.08 -3.47 15.44
CA ALA A 22 -1.77 -3.60 14.15
C ALA A 22 -1.43 -2.47 13.16
N LYS A 23 -1.08 -1.29 13.67
CA LYS A 23 -0.62 -0.18 12.83
C LYS A 23 0.90 -0.15 12.66
N GLY A 24 1.66 -0.86 13.49
CA GLY A 24 3.13 -0.81 13.48
C GLY A 24 3.72 0.46 14.12
N LEU A 25 3.07 0.97 15.16
CA LEU A 25 3.44 2.22 15.82
C LEU A 25 4.58 2.03 16.84
N GLY A 26 5.59 2.91 16.81
CA GLY A 26 6.75 2.79 17.69
C GLY A 26 6.46 2.85 19.19
N ARG A 27 5.32 3.40 19.63
CA ARG A 27 4.87 3.27 21.02
C ARG A 27 4.75 1.83 21.51
N ALA A 28 4.43 0.86 20.65
CA ALA A 28 4.41 -0.55 21.07
C ALA A 28 5.80 -1.00 21.56
N ARG A 29 6.85 -0.53 20.88
CA ARG A 29 8.25 -0.78 21.23
C ARG A 29 8.68 -0.01 22.49
N LEU A 30 8.19 1.21 22.70
CA LEU A 30 8.42 1.98 23.95
C LEU A 30 7.70 1.35 25.15
N TRP A 31 6.45 0.89 24.99
CA TRP A 31 5.72 0.20 26.04
C TRP A 31 6.36 -1.14 26.41
N ALA A 32 7.01 -1.82 25.47
CA ALA A 32 7.80 -3.00 25.76
C ALA A 32 9.00 -2.69 26.68
N GLU A 33 9.76 -1.62 26.41
CA GLU A 33 10.87 -1.17 27.29
C GLU A 33 10.42 -0.85 28.70
N GLN A 34 9.23 -0.27 28.82
CA GLN A 34 8.67 0.14 30.10
C GLN A 34 7.99 -1.02 30.85
N GLY A 35 7.97 -2.23 30.28
CA GLY A 35 7.29 -3.38 30.87
C GLY A 35 5.76 -3.26 30.90
N MET A 36 5.19 -2.39 30.07
CA MET A 36 3.74 -2.15 29.98
C MET A 36 3.07 -2.97 28.88
N LEU A 37 3.83 -3.40 27.87
CA LEU A 37 3.33 -4.29 26.82
C LEU A 37 3.08 -5.69 27.40
N THR A 38 1.88 -6.20 27.19
CA THR A 38 1.46 -7.52 27.69
C THR A 38 1.66 -8.60 26.64
N GLU A 39 1.81 -9.85 27.09
CA GLU A 39 2.05 -11.00 26.21
C GLU A 39 0.92 -11.20 25.19
N ALA A 40 -0.35 -11.07 25.61
CA ALA A 40 -1.48 -11.48 24.77
C ALA A 40 -1.59 -10.66 23.46
N PRO A 41 -1.58 -9.31 23.47
CA PRO A 41 -1.54 -8.51 22.23
C PRO A 41 -0.32 -8.80 21.37
N LEU A 42 0.87 -8.95 21.97
CA LEU A 42 2.09 -9.21 21.19
C LEU A 42 2.05 -10.58 20.52
N LYS A 43 1.62 -11.61 21.25
CA LYS A 43 1.45 -12.96 20.70
C LYS A 43 0.46 -12.98 19.54
N GLU A 44 -0.67 -12.30 19.68
CA GLU A 44 -1.64 -12.13 18.59
C GLU A 44 -0.99 -11.51 17.35
N ALA A 45 -0.28 -10.38 17.53
CA ALA A 45 0.42 -9.71 16.44
C ALA A 45 1.56 -10.53 15.82
N CYS A 46 2.17 -11.47 16.56
CA CYS A 46 3.18 -12.38 16.02
C CYS A 46 2.56 -13.50 15.17
N LEU A 47 1.38 -13.98 15.58
CA LEU A 47 0.70 -15.12 14.94
C LEU A 47 -0.17 -14.70 13.76
N GLN A 48 -0.58 -13.43 13.70
CA GLN A 48 -1.45 -12.88 12.66
C GLN A 48 -0.80 -11.68 11.97
N ASP A 49 -0.90 -11.62 10.65
CA ASP A 49 -0.54 -10.44 9.89
C ASP A 49 -1.66 -9.39 10.00
N LEU A 50 -1.46 -8.47 10.94
CA LEU A 50 -2.39 -7.39 11.26
C LEU A 50 -2.22 -6.14 10.38
N ARG A 51 -1.45 -6.20 9.28
CA ARG A 51 -1.29 -5.06 8.36
C ARG A 51 -2.62 -4.68 7.73
N TYR A 52 -2.82 -3.38 7.52
CA TYR A 52 -4.02 -2.89 6.87
C TYR A 52 -3.98 -3.17 5.36
N ASP A 53 -2.91 -2.74 4.68
CA ASP A 53 -2.69 -3.02 3.26
C ASP A 53 -1.45 -3.90 3.05
N ARG A 54 -1.66 -5.22 3.07
CA ARG A 54 -0.58 -6.22 2.93
C ARG A 54 0.15 -6.17 1.58
N MET A 55 -0.44 -5.51 0.58
CA MET A 55 0.14 -5.38 -0.76
C MET A 55 1.12 -4.20 -0.86
N CYS A 56 0.98 -3.21 0.03
CA CYS A 56 1.78 -1.98 -0.01
C CYS A 56 2.63 -1.76 1.24
N GLU A 57 2.23 -2.29 2.39
CA GLU A 57 2.97 -2.18 3.65
C GLU A 57 4.07 -3.24 3.76
N ASP A 58 5.15 -2.92 4.47
CA ASP A 58 6.24 -3.85 4.74
C ASP A 58 5.83 -4.91 5.75
N LEU A 59 6.43 -6.11 5.67
CA LEU A 59 6.22 -7.14 6.67
C LEU A 59 6.78 -6.69 8.03
N ARG A 60 6.01 -6.91 9.10
CA ARG A 60 6.39 -6.46 10.45
C ARG A 60 7.29 -7.43 11.20
N GLY A 61 7.73 -8.53 10.59
CA GLY A 61 8.48 -9.59 11.29
C GLY A 61 9.79 -9.10 11.95
N ASP A 62 10.57 -8.24 11.27
CA ASP A 62 11.78 -7.64 11.85
C ASP A 62 11.44 -6.75 13.05
N TRP A 63 10.44 -5.88 12.89
CA TRP A 63 9.97 -4.97 13.92
C TRP A 63 9.38 -5.70 15.14
N LEU A 64 8.57 -6.73 14.92
CA LEU A 64 8.01 -7.57 15.98
C LEU A 64 9.12 -8.30 16.73
N TRP A 65 10.15 -8.80 16.05
CA TRP A 65 11.29 -9.43 16.69
C TRP A 65 12.01 -8.49 17.66
N GLU A 66 12.23 -7.23 17.29
CA GLU A 66 12.79 -6.22 18.20
C GLU A 66 11.95 -6.07 19.47
N ILE A 67 10.62 -6.04 19.33
CA ILE A 67 9.68 -5.92 20.45
C ILE A 67 9.70 -7.16 21.34
N ILE A 68 9.69 -8.35 20.75
CA ILE A 68 9.73 -9.64 21.48
C ILE A 68 10.95 -9.71 22.40
N ASN A 69 12.13 -9.34 21.88
CA ASN A 69 13.37 -9.36 22.65
C ASN A 69 13.32 -8.42 23.83
N VAL A 70 12.86 -7.19 23.59
CA VAL A 70 12.89 -6.14 24.60
C VAL A 70 11.81 -6.34 25.66
N ALA A 71 10.66 -6.89 25.29
CA ALA A 71 9.63 -7.31 26.24
C ALA A 71 10.02 -8.59 27.01
N GLY A 72 11.08 -9.31 26.61
CA GLY A 72 11.51 -10.55 27.25
C GLY A 72 10.58 -11.75 26.97
N PHE A 73 9.83 -11.73 25.87
CA PHE A 73 8.83 -12.75 25.55
C PHE A 73 9.30 -13.83 24.56
N CYS A 74 10.60 -13.90 24.24
CA CYS A 74 11.14 -14.88 23.29
C CYS A 74 10.73 -16.32 23.63
N ASN A 75 10.90 -16.74 24.88
CA ASN A 75 10.55 -18.11 25.28
C ASN A 75 9.03 -18.37 25.25
N THR A 76 8.24 -17.36 25.61
CA THR A 76 6.79 -17.46 25.69
C THR A 76 6.14 -17.57 24.32
N ILE A 77 6.66 -16.84 23.33
CA ILE A 77 6.13 -16.81 21.96
C ILE A 77 6.63 -17.99 21.12
N ARG A 78 7.79 -18.56 21.49
CA ARG A 78 8.44 -19.68 20.80
C ARG A 78 7.48 -20.83 20.45
N VAL A 79 6.81 -21.40 21.46
CA VAL A 79 5.96 -22.60 21.27
C VAL A 79 4.71 -22.29 20.43
N PRO A 80 3.94 -21.22 20.72
CA PRO A 80 2.84 -20.81 19.84
C PRO A 80 3.26 -20.62 18.38
N LEU A 81 4.42 -20.01 18.14
CA LEU A 81 4.93 -19.77 16.79
C LEU A 81 5.29 -21.07 16.07
N LEU A 82 5.94 -22.02 16.75
CA LEU A 82 6.20 -23.36 16.20
C LEU A 82 4.89 -24.07 15.83
N HIS A 83 3.87 -24.04 16.69
CA HIS A 83 2.57 -24.65 16.39
C HIS A 83 1.91 -24.01 15.17
N ALA A 84 1.99 -22.69 15.01
CA ALA A 84 1.45 -21.99 13.84
C ALA A 84 2.17 -22.39 12.55
N LEU A 85 3.50 -22.52 12.58
CA LEU A 85 4.30 -22.93 11.42
C LEU A 85 4.09 -24.40 11.03
N HIS A 86 3.80 -25.30 11.99
CA HIS A 86 3.47 -26.68 11.67
C HIS A 86 2.07 -26.81 11.05
N ASN A 87 1.15 -25.92 11.43
CA ASN A 87 -0.25 -25.91 10.97
C ASN A 87 -0.52 -24.74 10.03
N LEU A 88 0.42 -24.45 9.12
CA LEU A 88 0.26 -23.38 8.14
C LEU A 88 -0.97 -23.65 7.28
N SER A 89 -2.01 -22.86 7.50
CA SER A 89 -3.26 -22.92 6.74
C SER A 89 -3.67 -21.57 6.18
N ASP A 90 -3.23 -20.48 6.81
CA ASP A 90 -3.52 -19.11 6.38
C ASP A 90 -2.29 -18.53 5.68
N PRO A 91 -2.33 -18.39 4.36
CA PRO A 91 -1.20 -17.90 3.60
C PRO A 91 -0.82 -16.44 3.93
N GLU A 92 -1.78 -15.65 4.41
CA GLU A 92 -1.56 -14.24 4.76
C GLU A 92 -0.61 -14.12 5.96
N ASN A 93 -0.75 -15.01 6.94
CA ASN A 93 0.12 -15.02 8.13
C ASN A 93 1.47 -15.67 7.84
N ALA A 94 1.52 -16.59 6.86
CA ALA A 94 2.65 -17.47 6.63
C ALA A 94 3.97 -16.70 6.42
N ARG A 95 3.95 -15.59 5.67
CA ARG A 95 5.16 -14.78 5.42
C ARG A 95 5.72 -14.18 6.71
N GLN A 96 4.86 -13.61 7.55
CA GLN A 96 5.29 -13.05 8.83
C GLN A 96 5.81 -14.14 9.78
N LEU A 97 5.15 -15.31 9.80
CA LEU A 97 5.58 -16.46 10.60
C LEU A 97 6.98 -16.94 10.16
N CYS A 98 7.23 -17.07 8.85
CA CYS A 98 8.56 -17.40 8.32
C CYS A 98 9.59 -16.35 8.72
N LYS A 99 9.24 -15.06 8.62
CA LYS A 99 10.15 -13.98 8.99
C LYS A 99 10.54 -14.02 10.47
N LEU A 100 9.60 -14.33 11.37
CA LEU A 100 9.92 -14.55 12.79
C LEU A 100 10.72 -15.85 13.01
N ALA A 101 10.41 -16.92 12.27
CA ALA A 101 11.18 -18.17 12.32
C ALA A 101 12.65 -17.95 11.96
N GLN A 102 12.92 -17.09 10.96
CA GLN A 102 14.26 -16.70 10.56
C GLN A 102 15.05 -16.16 11.74
N HIS A 103 14.45 -15.26 12.53
CA HIS A 103 15.09 -14.64 13.67
C HIS A 103 15.37 -15.62 14.82
N TYR A 104 14.42 -16.51 15.14
CA TYR A 104 14.68 -17.57 16.11
C TYR A 104 15.80 -18.51 15.64
N ALA A 105 15.80 -18.89 14.36
CA ALA A 105 16.83 -19.75 13.79
C ALA A 105 18.22 -19.08 13.80
N ALA A 106 18.29 -17.78 13.50
CA ALA A 106 19.50 -16.96 13.60
C ALA A 106 20.00 -16.83 15.04
N SER A 107 19.09 -16.88 16.02
CA SER A 107 19.40 -16.90 17.45
C SER A 107 19.83 -18.28 17.97
N GLY A 108 19.96 -19.28 17.09
CA GLY A 108 20.45 -20.62 17.42
C GLY A 108 19.36 -21.68 17.61
N ASP A 109 18.08 -21.36 17.35
CA ASP A 109 17.00 -22.34 17.47
C ASP A 109 16.92 -23.27 16.26
N ALA A 110 17.46 -24.48 16.42
CA ALA A 110 17.48 -25.49 15.36
C ALA A 110 16.07 -25.90 14.88
N ALA A 111 15.06 -25.88 15.76
CA ALA A 111 13.72 -26.30 15.38
C ALA A 111 13.10 -25.36 14.34
N PHE A 112 13.29 -24.04 14.47
CA PHE A 112 12.83 -23.08 13.46
C PHE A 112 13.63 -23.18 12.16
N ARG A 113 14.93 -23.45 12.26
CA ARG A 113 15.78 -23.66 11.07
C ARG A 113 15.29 -24.85 10.24
N ASP A 114 15.12 -26.00 10.89
CA ASP A 114 14.65 -27.22 10.24
C ASP A 114 13.26 -27.02 9.62
N LEU A 115 12.38 -26.29 10.33
CA LEU A 115 11.04 -25.99 9.85
C LEU A 115 11.04 -25.04 8.65
N LEU A 116 11.94 -24.04 8.59
CA LEU A 116 12.12 -23.21 7.39
C LEU A 116 12.56 -24.03 6.18
N TYR A 117 13.55 -24.92 6.35
CA TYR A 117 13.93 -25.88 5.31
C TYR A 117 12.75 -26.74 4.87
N GLN A 118 11.95 -27.25 5.82
CA GLN A 118 10.77 -28.04 5.54
C GLN A 118 9.73 -27.25 4.74
N ILE A 119 9.42 -26.01 5.12
CA ILE A 119 8.46 -25.15 4.42
C ILE A 119 8.91 -24.89 2.98
N VAL A 120 10.18 -24.53 2.79
CA VAL A 120 10.75 -24.26 1.46
C VAL A 120 10.72 -25.50 0.57
N THR A 121 10.94 -26.69 1.13
CA THR A 121 11.03 -27.95 0.37
C THR A 121 9.69 -28.61 0.12
N GLN A 122 8.78 -28.59 1.10
CA GLN A 122 7.48 -29.27 1.03
C GLN A 122 6.37 -28.38 0.48
N LYS A 123 6.52 -27.05 0.57
CA LYS A 123 5.57 -26.06 0.06
C LYS A 123 4.15 -26.39 0.51
N PRO A 124 3.87 -26.31 1.83
CA PRO A 124 2.66 -26.86 2.44
C PRO A 124 1.35 -26.13 2.05
N LEU A 125 1.44 -24.98 1.38
CA LEU A 125 0.31 -24.23 0.85
C LEU A 125 0.17 -24.48 -0.66
N ALA A 126 -1.06 -24.41 -1.17
CA ALA A 126 -1.31 -24.63 -2.59
C ALA A 126 -0.52 -23.61 -3.45
N ALA A 127 0.09 -24.10 -4.54
CA ALA A 127 0.92 -23.29 -5.44
C ALA A 127 0.21 -22.02 -5.94
N ALA A 128 -1.10 -22.10 -6.21
CA ALA A 128 -1.89 -20.96 -6.69
C ALA A 128 -1.93 -19.76 -5.72
N ASP A 129 -1.67 -19.97 -4.43
CA ASP A 129 -1.82 -18.93 -3.43
C ASP A 129 -0.47 -18.24 -3.13
N TYR A 130 0.61 -19.00 -2.90
CA TYR A 130 1.89 -18.44 -2.41
C TYR A 130 3.13 -19.24 -2.88
N ASP A 131 3.56 -18.99 -4.11
CA ASP A 131 4.68 -19.71 -4.74
C ASP A 131 6.05 -19.55 -4.04
N PHE A 132 6.23 -18.53 -3.19
CA PHE A 132 7.55 -18.09 -2.69
C PHE A 132 7.73 -18.06 -1.17
N LEU A 133 7.04 -18.94 -0.44
CA LEU A 133 7.07 -18.91 1.03
C LEU A 133 8.42 -19.39 1.62
N GLY A 134 9.03 -18.58 2.49
CA GLY A 134 10.17 -18.95 3.33
C GLY A 134 11.55 -18.89 2.66
N GLU A 135 11.61 -18.62 1.36
CA GLU A 135 12.85 -18.69 0.58
C GLU A 135 13.76 -17.49 0.82
N ALA A 136 13.19 -16.29 0.91
CA ALA A 136 13.90 -15.06 1.26
C ALA A 136 14.51 -15.18 2.67
N GLU A 137 13.73 -15.72 3.61
CA GLU A 137 14.17 -15.97 4.98
C GLU A 137 15.31 -16.98 5.05
N LEU A 138 15.19 -18.09 4.31
CA LEU A 138 16.22 -19.11 4.26
C LEU A 138 17.50 -18.61 3.57
N LEU A 139 17.36 -17.83 2.50
CA LEU A 139 18.47 -17.15 1.83
C LEU A 139 19.21 -16.21 2.80
N ALA A 140 18.47 -15.36 3.51
CA ALA A 140 19.05 -14.44 4.47
C ALA A 140 19.71 -15.14 5.68
N LEU A 141 19.19 -16.31 6.08
CA LEU A 141 19.75 -17.10 7.19
C LEU A 141 21.01 -17.88 6.81
N GLU A 142 21.02 -18.51 5.63
CA GLU A 142 22.02 -19.53 5.26
C GLU A 142 22.89 -19.13 4.05
N GLY A 143 22.67 -17.94 3.48
CA GLY A 143 23.39 -17.41 2.33
C GLY A 143 23.31 -18.34 1.12
N GLU A 144 24.45 -18.69 0.54
CA GLU A 144 24.54 -19.58 -0.64
C GLU A 144 23.86 -20.94 -0.42
N ARG A 145 23.90 -21.49 0.80
CA ARG A 145 23.24 -22.77 1.10
C ARG A 145 21.72 -22.65 1.09
N GLY A 146 21.21 -21.54 1.61
CA GLY A 146 19.79 -21.22 1.57
C GLY A 146 19.31 -21.00 0.13
N PHE A 147 20.08 -20.24 -0.64
CA PHE A 147 19.86 -20.04 -2.08
C PHE A 147 19.74 -21.37 -2.83
N LEU A 148 20.74 -22.26 -2.70
CA LEU A 148 20.76 -23.54 -3.39
C LEU A 148 19.58 -24.44 -2.97
N SER A 149 19.18 -24.41 -1.70
CA SER A 149 18.02 -25.16 -1.23
C SER A 149 16.71 -24.65 -1.85
N ALA A 150 16.51 -23.32 -1.90
CA ALA A 150 15.34 -22.71 -2.52
C ALA A 150 15.30 -22.96 -4.03
N ALA A 151 16.42 -22.73 -4.73
CA ALA A 151 16.59 -22.98 -6.15
C ALA A 151 16.29 -24.44 -6.52
N LYS A 152 16.79 -25.39 -5.71
CA LYS A 152 16.52 -26.82 -5.91
C LYS A 152 15.03 -27.14 -5.75
N SER A 153 14.39 -26.59 -4.72
CA SER A 153 12.96 -26.77 -4.49
C SER A 153 12.11 -26.30 -5.68
N ARG A 154 12.38 -25.08 -6.18
CA ARG A 154 11.70 -24.53 -7.36
C ARG A 154 11.97 -25.37 -8.63
N GLY A 155 13.22 -25.80 -8.80
CA GLY A 155 13.63 -26.74 -9.84
C GLY A 155 12.84 -28.05 -9.85
N ALA A 156 12.50 -28.60 -8.69
CA ALA A 156 11.68 -29.80 -8.59
C ALA A 156 10.22 -29.54 -9.01
N GLN A 157 9.66 -28.37 -8.67
CA GLN A 157 8.28 -27.99 -9.01
C GLN A 157 8.06 -27.75 -10.51
N LEU A 158 9.08 -27.27 -11.21
CA LEU A 158 9.08 -27.07 -12.67
C LEU A 158 8.86 -28.38 -13.48
N LYS A 159 8.81 -29.56 -12.83
CA LYS A 159 8.34 -30.82 -13.45
C LYS A 159 6.83 -30.88 -13.67
N HIS A 160 6.07 -30.12 -12.89
CA HIS A 160 4.62 -30.25 -12.77
C HIS A 160 3.88 -28.96 -13.11
N ILE A 161 4.55 -27.81 -12.98
CA ILE A 161 3.97 -26.49 -13.18
C ILE A 161 4.89 -25.74 -14.15
N ASP A 162 4.32 -25.26 -15.25
CA ASP A 162 4.98 -24.26 -16.09
C ASP A 162 4.73 -22.89 -15.45
N TRP A 163 5.80 -22.12 -15.23
CA TRP A 163 5.69 -20.85 -14.51
C TRP A 163 5.44 -19.72 -15.50
N ASP A 164 4.23 -19.18 -15.51
CA ASP A 164 3.87 -18.05 -16.38
C ASP A 164 4.49 -16.71 -15.94
N TRP A 165 5.03 -16.63 -14.72
CA TRP A 165 5.60 -15.41 -14.12
C TRP A 165 7.12 -15.47 -14.00
N PRO A 166 7.86 -14.44 -14.47
CA PRO A 166 9.31 -14.43 -14.38
C PRO A 166 9.77 -14.39 -12.92
N GLU A 167 10.73 -15.24 -12.62
CA GLU A 167 11.18 -15.54 -11.28
C GLU A 167 12.22 -14.51 -10.82
N GLU A 168 11.77 -13.32 -10.43
CA GLU A 168 12.68 -12.18 -10.21
C GLU A 168 13.09 -11.97 -8.74
N SER A 169 12.30 -12.41 -7.76
CA SER A 169 12.53 -12.08 -6.35
C SER A 169 13.76 -12.76 -5.75
N LEU A 170 13.82 -14.09 -5.74
CA LEU A 170 14.92 -14.87 -5.15
C LEU A 170 16.27 -14.53 -5.80
N LEU A 171 16.29 -14.40 -7.13
CA LEU A 171 17.51 -14.08 -7.88
C LEU A 171 17.95 -12.64 -7.67
N ARG A 172 17.02 -11.68 -7.55
CA ARG A 172 17.35 -10.30 -7.18
C ARG A 172 17.95 -10.24 -5.78
N GLU A 173 17.31 -10.86 -4.80
CA GLU A 173 17.78 -10.87 -3.40
C GLU A 173 19.14 -11.57 -3.27
N ALA A 174 19.33 -12.71 -3.93
CA ALA A 174 20.63 -13.39 -3.98
C ALA A 174 21.70 -12.52 -4.69
N GLY A 175 21.30 -11.81 -5.74
CA GLY A 175 22.18 -10.90 -6.48
C GLY A 175 22.62 -9.70 -5.65
N GLU A 176 21.74 -9.17 -4.80
CA GLU A 176 22.07 -8.13 -3.82
C GLU A 176 23.02 -8.65 -2.73
N LEU A 177 22.86 -9.91 -2.29
CA LEU A 177 23.65 -10.48 -1.20
C LEU A 177 25.08 -10.88 -1.61
N PHE A 178 25.25 -11.50 -2.78
CA PHE A 178 26.55 -12.03 -3.22
C PHE A 178 26.85 -11.87 -4.72
N GLY A 179 25.97 -11.21 -5.49
CA GLY A 179 26.22 -10.84 -6.89
C GLY A 179 25.79 -11.89 -7.93
N GLU A 180 25.38 -11.41 -9.10
CA GLU A 180 24.91 -12.24 -10.22
C GLU A 180 25.98 -13.21 -10.75
N THR A 181 27.25 -12.78 -10.80
CA THR A 181 28.38 -13.66 -11.18
C THR A 181 28.46 -14.88 -10.27
N ARG A 182 28.27 -14.69 -8.97
CA ARG A 182 28.34 -15.78 -8.01
C ARG A 182 27.15 -16.71 -8.12
N ILE A 183 25.95 -16.20 -8.40
CA ILE A 183 24.78 -17.03 -8.74
C ILE A 183 25.11 -17.95 -9.93
N HIS A 184 25.69 -17.41 -11.00
CA HIS A 184 26.08 -18.21 -12.17
C HIS A 184 27.11 -19.28 -11.83
N GLU A 185 28.11 -19.00 -11.01
CA GLU A 185 29.10 -20.00 -10.58
C GLU A 185 28.44 -21.15 -9.79
N LEU A 186 27.55 -20.81 -8.85
CA LEU A 186 26.84 -21.78 -8.02
C LEU A 186 25.95 -22.72 -8.85
N LEU A 187 25.24 -22.17 -9.84
CA LEU A 187 24.32 -22.95 -10.67
C LEU A 187 25.02 -23.68 -11.83
N ASN A 188 26.13 -23.17 -12.37
CA ASN A 188 26.89 -23.86 -13.42
C ASN A 188 27.71 -25.05 -12.91
N SER A 189 28.07 -25.05 -11.62
CA SER A 189 28.95 -26.08 -11.02
C SER A 189 28.21 -27.30 -10.48
N THR A 190 26.88 -27.32 -10.56
CA THR A 190 26.05 -28.40 -10.02
C THR A 190 25.79 -29.51 -11.04
N SER A 191 25.66 -30.75 -10.54
CA SER A 191 25.15 -31.89 -11.32
C SER A 191 23.71 -32.27 -10.92
N ASP A 192 23.09 -31.47 -10.05
CA ASP A 192 21.74 -31.74 -9.56
C ASP A 192 20.69 -31.41 -10.64
N PRO A 193 19.82 -32.37 -11.02
CA PRO A 193 18.89 -32.19 -12.13
C PRO A 193 17.80 -31.14 -11.85
N ASP A 194 17.45 -30.90 -10.60
CA ASP A 194 16.44 -29.91 -10.25
C ASP A 194 17.06 -28.50 -10.30
N LEU A 195 18.27 -28.31 -9.78
CA LEU A 195 19.01 -27.06 -9.93
C LEU A 195 19.28 -26.70 -11.41
N ASN A 196 19.64 -27.69 -12.23
CA ASN A 196 19.82 -27.47 -13.66
C ASN A 196 18.53 -27.00 -14.34
N ARG A 197 17.38 -27.62 -14.01
CA ARG A 197 16.09 -27.21 -14.54
C ARG A 197 15.73 -25.77 -14.14
N PHE A 198 15.97 -25.43 -12.87
CA PHE A 198 15.79 -24.06 -12.40
C PHE A 198 16.67 -23.08 -13.18
N PHE A 199 17.95 -23.40 -13.35
CA PHE A 199 18.89 -22.55 -14.08
C PHE A 199 18.53 -22.38 -15.56
N GLU A 200 18.13 -23.47 -16.24
CA GLU A 200 17.65 -23.44 -17.62
C GLU A 200 16.39 -22.57 -17.77
N SER A 201 15.43 -22.71 -16.86
CA SER A 201 14.23 -21.88 -16.80
C SER A 201 14.58 -20.40 -16.66
N TRP A 202 15.46 -20.06 -15.71
CA TRP A 202 15.91 -18.68 -15.53
C TRP A 202 16.59 -18.12 -16.79
N GLN A 203 17.50 -18.88 -17.42
CA GLN A 203 18.14 -18.48 -18.67
C GLN A 203 17.13 -18.28 -19.81
N GLN A 204 16.12 -19.14 -19.91
CA GLN A 204 15.05 -19.00 -20.88
C GLN A 204 14.25 -17.72 -20.62
N GLN A 205 13.86 -17.46 -19.38
CA GLN A 205 13.14 -16.25 -18.99
C GLN A 205 13.95 -14.98 -19.28
N LEU A 206 15.27 -14.99 -19.09
CA LEU A 206 16.13 -13.86 -19.46
C LEU A 206 16.13 -13.61 -20.97
N ARG A 207 16.20 -14.68 -21.80
CA ARG A 207 16.08 -14.59 -23.26
C ARG A 207 14.72 -14.05 -23.66
N GLU A 208 13.64 -14.60 -23.13
CA GLU A 208 12.27 -14.15 -23.38
C GLU A 208 12.05 -12.71 -22.92
N LYS A 209 12.60 -12.30 -21.78
CA LYS A 209 12.51 -10.91 -21.28
C LYS A 209 13.28 -9.96 -22.19
N ALA A 210 14.44 -10.35 -22.69
CA ALA A 210 15.19 -9.57 -23.67
C ALA A 210 14.41 -9.43 -24.98
N GLU A 211 13.83 -10.52 -25.50
CA GLU A 211 12.98 -10.52 -26.69
C GLU A 211 11.70 -9.71 -26.49
N ARG A 212 10.99 -9.89 -25.37
CA ARG A 212 9.81 -9.10 -24.98
C ARG A 212 10.16 -7.64 -24.78
N LYS A 213 11.34 -7.29 -24.26
CA LYS A 213 11.81 -5.88 -24.18
C LYS A 213 12.05 -5.32 -25.58
N GLN A 214 12.68 -6.06 -26.48
CA GLN A 214 12.88 -5.64 -27.88
C GLN A 214 11.56 -5.51 -28.63
N GLN A 215 10.64 -6.47 -28.45
CA GLN A 215 9.29 -6.45 -29.01
C GLN A 215 8.45 -5.34 -28.41
N LYS A 216 8.46 -5.12 -27.07
CA LYS A 216 7.80 -3.99 -26.41
C LYS A 216 8.43 -2.67 -26.81
N GLN A 217 9.72 -2.56 -27.09
CA GLN A 217 10.31 -1.34 -27.64
C GLN A 217 9.86 -1.10 -29.08
N ARG A 218 9.74 -2.15 -29.91
CA ARG A 218 9.18 -2.08 -31.27
C ARG A 218 7.69 -1.76 -31.25
N HIS A 219 6.91 -2.41 -30.39
CA HIS A 219 5.49 -2.16 -30.16
C HIS A 219 5.24 -0.83 -29.48
N ARG A 220 6.10 -0.35 -28.58
CA ARG A 220 6.00 0.99 -27.98
C ARG A 220 6.41 2.04 -28.99
N LYS A 221 7.38 1.81 -29.88
CA LYS A 221 7.61 2.70 -31.05
C LYS A 221 6.43 2.68 -32.04
N LYS A 222 5.80 1.53 -32.25
CA LYS A 222 4.64 1.36 -33.14
C LYS A 222 3.34 1.88 -32.52
N GLN A 223 3.14 1.72 -31.21
CA GLN A 223 2.05 2.28 -30.41
C GLN A 223 2.29 3.74 -30.10
N GLN A 224 3.51 4.24 -29.98
CA GLN A 224 3.76 5.68 -29.87
C GLN A 224 3.59 6.37 -31.23
N ALA A 225 3.66 5.60 -32.34
CA ALA A 225 3.27 5.99 -33.69
C ALA A 225 1.78 5.71 -34.04
N GLN A 226 1.08 4.85 -33.28
CA GLN A 226 -0.37 4.53 -33.42
C GLN A 226 -1.24 5.09 -32.28
N GLN A 227 -0.67 5.61 -31.20
CA GLN A 227 -1.33 6.48 -30.20
C GLN A 227 -1.22 7.94 -30.62
N THR A 228 -0.42 8.21 -31.66
CA THR A 228 -0.60 9.35 -32.55
C THR A 228 -1.63 9.08 -33.65
N GLU A 229 -2.24 7.88 -33.71
CA GLU A 229 -3.62 7.76 -34.23
C GLU A 229 -4.54 7.98 -33.04
N GLU A 230 -4.98 9.23 -32.93
CA GLU A 230 -5.95 9.78 -31.99
C GLU A 230 -7.13 8.81 -31.82
N ALA A 231 -7.33 8.27 -30.61
CA ALA A 231 -8.71 7.99 -30.20
C ALA A 231 -9.37 9.37 -30.16
N SER A 232 -9.96 9.76 -31.28
CA SER A 232 -10.47 11.11 -31.42
C SER A 232 -11.56 11.32 -30.38
N VAL A 233 -11.79 12.57 -30.01
CA VAL A 233 -12.94 12.91 -29.18
C VAL A 233 -14.27 12.33 -29.70
N GLU A 234 -14.44 12.16 -31.01
CA GLU A 234 -15.61 11.47 -31.58
C GLU A 234 -15.70 10.01 -31.13
N THR A 235 -14.58 9.29 -31.07
CA THR A 235 -14.52 7.90 -30.53
C THR A 235 -14.90 7.86 -29.06
N VAL A 236 -14.48 8.85 -28.26
CA VAL A 236 -14.86 8.98 -26.84
C VAL A 236 -16.38 9.19 -26.73
N LEU A 237 -16.93 10.10 -27.53
CA LEU A 237 -18.36 10.43 -27.51
C LEU A 237 -19.24 9.25 -27.95
N GLU A 238 -18.82 8.50 -28.96
CA GLU A 238 -19.52 7.28 -29.40
C GLU A 238 -19.44 6.18 -28.33
N ALA A 239 -18.25 5.93 -27.78
CA ALA A 239 -18.06 4.93 -26.74
C ALA A 239 -18.85 5.27 -25.46
N ALA A 240 -18.99 6.56 -25.12
CA ALA A 240 -19.75 7.01 -23.96
C ALA A 240 -21.24 6.63 -24.03
N ARG A 241 -21.80 6.57 -25.25
CA ARG A 241 -23.19 6.15 -25.54
C ARG A 241 -23.36 4.63 -25.55
N GLY A 242 -22.27 3.88 -25.55
CA GLY A 242 -22.28 2.42 -25.48
C GLY A 242 -22.50 1.90 -24.05
N LYS A 243 -22.72 0.59 -23.94
CA LYS A 243 -22.86 -0.12 -22.65
C LYS A 243 -21.52 -0.55 -22.03
N THR A 244 -20.39 -0.24 -22.69
CA THR A 244 -19.06 -0.72 -22.29
C THR A 244 -18.47 0.11 -21.16
N HIS A 245 -17.82 -0.55 -20.19
CA HIS A 245 -17.03 0.12 -19.17
C HIS A 245 -15.77 0.77 -19.79
N CYS A 246 -15.82 2.07 -20.05
CA CYS A 246 -14.72 2.82 -20.68
C CYS A 246 -13.66 3.28 -19.66
N SER A 247 -12.91 2.34 -19.05
CA SER A 247 -11.85 2.66 -18.08
C SER A 247 -10.73 3.52 -18.67
N TRP A 248 -10.48 3.42 -19.98
CA TRP A 248 -9.45 4.17 -20.70
C TRP A 248 -9.72 5.68 -20.80
N PHE A 249 -10.96 6.13 -20.58
CA PHE A 249 -11.34 7.56 -20.62
C PHE A 249 -10.53 8.41 -19.64
N ARG A 250 -10.18 7.86 -18.47
CA ARG A 250 -9.35 8.55 -17.48
C ARG A 250 -7.95 8.86 -18.02
N SER A 251 -7.35 7.90 -18.73
CA SER A 251 -6.02 8.08 -19.33
C SER A 251 -6.09 9.04 -20.52
N TRP A 252 -7.15 8.94 -21.32
CA TRP A 252 -7.35 9.83 -22.46
C TRP A 252 -7.54 11.29 -22.00
N GLY A 253 -8.42 11.56 -21.02
CA GLY A 253 -8.67 12.92 -20.53
C GLY A 253 -7.44 13.61 -19.91
N MET A 254 -6.50 12.83 -19.37
CA MET A 254 -5.20 13.35 -18.92
C MET A 254 -4.32 13.86 -20.07
N GLN A 255 -4.44 13.28 -21.26
CA GLN A 255 -3.59 13.57 -22.42
C GLN A 255 -4.26 14.48 -23.45
N ALA A 256 -5.60 14.50 -23.48
CA ALA A 256 -6.38 15.27 -24.42
C ALA A 256 -6.07 16.78 -24.37
N ASP A 257 -6.10 17.41 -25.54
CA ASP A 257 -5.92 18.84 -25.64
C ASP A 257 -7.17 19.61 -25.16
N PRO A 258 -7.06 20.91 -24.85
CA PRO A 258 -8.18 21.69 -24.32
C PRO A 258 -9.42 21.76 -25.25
N GLY A 259 -9.23 21.71 -26.58
CA GLY A 259 -10.32 21.73 -27.55
C GLY A 259 -11.12 20.42 -27.55
N GLU A 260 -10.45 19.28 -27.46
CA GLU A 260 -11.09 17.98 -27.30
C GLU A 260 -11.83 17.85 -25.96
N LEU A 261 -11.22 18.30 -24.86
CA LEU A 261 -11.87 18.32 -23.55
C LEU A 261 -13.13 19.19 -23.55
N ASN A 262 -13.11 20.31 -24.28
CA ASN A 262 -14.30 21.16 -24.45
C ASN A 262 -15.44 20.43 -25.15
N LYS A 263 -15.18 19.63 -26.19
CA LYS A 263 -16.22 18.84 -26.86
C LYS A 263 -16.84 17.80 -25.91
N VAL A 264 -16.03 17.10 -25.11
CA VAL A 264 -16.53 16.16 -24.09
C VAL A 264 -17.36 16.91 -23.03
N HIS A 265 -16.89 18.08 -22.60
CA HIS A 265 -17.60 18.92 -21.65
C HIS A 265 -18.97 19.38 -22.20
N GLN A 266 -19.04 19.79 -23.46
CA GLN A 266 -20.33 20.14 -24.09
C GLN A 266 -21.29 18.94 -24.19
N ALA A 267 -20.76 17.75 -24.48
CA ALA A 267 -21.57 16.53 -24.47
C ALA A 267 -22.08 16.18 -23.07
N LEU A 268 -21.27 16.39 -22.03
CA LEU A 268 -21.67 16.22 -20.63
C LEU A 268 -22.80 17.21 -20.28
N LYS A 269 -22.65 18.48 -20.67
CA LYS A 269 -23.67 19.53 -20.51
C LYS A 269 -25.00 19.20 -21.19
N SER A 270 -24.96 18.46 -22.30
CA SER A 270 -26.15 18.19 -23.13
C SER A 270 -26.84 16.85 -22.82
N SER A 271 -26.22 15.99 -22.00
CA SER A 271 -26.73 14.65 -21.71
C SER A 271 -27.52 14.62 -20.41
N GLU A 272 -28.59 13.83 -20.39
CA GLU A 272 -29.39 13.49 -19.19
C GLU A 272 -29.39 11.99 -18.91
N GLU A 273 -28.72 11.18 -19.75
CA GLU A 273 -28.72 9.73 -19.63
C GLU A 273 -27.65 9.29 -18.60
N PRO A 274 -28.01 8.64 -17.48
CA PRO A 274 -27.07 8.36 -16.40
C PRO A 274 -25.83 7.57 -16.82
N VAL A 275 -25.97 6.58 -17.71
CA VAL A 275 -24.85 5.78 -18.22
C VAL A 275 -23.87 6.63 -19.03
N VAL A 276 -24.39 7.56 -19.84
CA VAL A 276 -23.57 8.46 -20.64
C VAL A 276 -22.85 9.46 -19.74
N LEU A 277 -23.55 10.07 -18.79
CA LEU A 277 -22.97 10.97 -17.79
C LEU A 277 -21.85 10.28 -17.02
N LEU A 278 -22.09 9.06 -16.54
CA LEU A 278 -21.13 8.26 -15.79
C LEU A 278 -19.86 7.95 -16.60
N ASN A 279 -19.99 7.75 -17.92
CA ASN A 279 -18.84 7.57 -18.78
C ASN A 279 -18.11 8.90 -19.03
N LEU A 280 -18.81 9.95 -19.44
CA LEU A 280 -18.19 11.25 -19.75
C LEU A 280 -17.46 11.87 -18.55
N ILE A 281 -18.00 11.74 -17.33
CA ILE A 281 -17.36 12.25 -16.10
C ILE A 281 -15.99 11.61 -15.84
N LYS A 282 -15.76 10.36 -16.25
CA LYS A 282 -14.47 9.67 -16.06
C LYS A 282 -13.31 10.38 -16.77
N VAL A 283 -13.59 11.11 -17.84
CA VAL A 283 -12.59 11.94 -18.55
C VAL A 283 -11.98 12.99 -17.61
N PHE A 284 -12.79 13.53 -16.69
CA PHE A 284 -12.40 14.58 -15.75
C PHE A 284 -11.97 14.05 -14.37
N ALA A 285 -11.74 12.73 -14.22
CA ALA A 285 -11.41 12.14 -12.93
C ALA A 285 -10.03 12.53 -12.39
N ASN A 286 -9.13 13.04 -13.23
CA ASN A 286 -7.78 13.49 -12.86
C ASN A 286 -7.46 14.92 -13.34
N ARG A 287 -8.45 15.63 -13.89
CA ARG A 287 -8.25 16.94 -14.51
C ARG A 287 -9.51 17.78 -14.35
N ALA A 288 -9.33 19.07 -14.08
CA ALA A 288 -10.43 20.02 -14.02
C ALA A 288 -11.21 20.07 -15.34
N LEU A 289 -12.48 20.48 -15.26
CA LEU A 289 -13.26 20.81 -16.45
C LEU A 289 -12.65 22.07 -17.09
N PRO A 290 -12.74 22.22 -18.43
CA PRO A 290 -12.30 23.44 -19.11
C PRO A 290 -12.99 24.70 -18.59
N GLU A 291 -14.26 24.57 -18.20
CA GLU A 291 -15.08 25.59 -17.55
C GLU A 291 -15.92 24.88 -16.49
N PHE A 292 -16.09 25.49 -15.31
CA PHE A 292 -16.87 24.86 -14.24
C PHE A 292 -18.35 24.72 -14.64
N ASP A 293 -18.93 23.55 -14.36
CA ASP A 293 -20.35 23.24 -14.54
C ASP A 293 -20.98 22.90 -13.19
N SER A 294 -21.91 23.74 -12.75
CA SER A 294 -22.62 23.62 -11.47
C SER A 294 -23.46 22.34 -11.38
N ARG A 295 -23.85 21.73 -12.51
CA ARG A 295 -24.50 20.41 -12.55
C ARG A 295 -23.67 19.31 -11.88
N LEU A 296 -22.35 19.44 -11.82
CA LEU A 296 -21.52 18.48 -11.07
C LEU A 296 -21.85 18.46 -9.57
N ILE A 297 -22.26 19.58 -8.99
CA ILE A 297 -22.71 19.64 -7.59
C ILE A 297 -24.04 18.86 -7.45
N GLU A 298 -24.97 19.02 -8.38
CA GLU A 298 -26.23 18.28 -8.40
C GLU A 298 -25.99 16.76 -8.53
N LEU A 299 -25.04 16.37 -9.39
CA LEU A 299 -24.67 14.98 -9.59
C LEU A 299 -24.03 14.32 -8.35
N CYS A 300 -23.40 15.11 -7.47
CA CYS A 300 -22.93 14.63 -6.17
C CYS A 300 -24.06 14.23 -5.21
N GLN A 301 -25.32 14.53 -5.55
CA GLN A 301 -26.53 14.18 -4.81
C GLN A 301 -27.42 13.19 -5.58
N HIS A 302 -26.94 12.65 -6.70
CA HIS A 302 -27.70 11.73 -7.55
C HIS A 302 -27.95 10.37 -6.84
N PRO A 303 -29.13 9.73 -7.04
CA PRO A 303 -29.47 8.46 -6.37
C PRO A 303 -28.67 7.24 -6.86
N ASP A 304 -28.06 7.31 -8.05
CA ASP A 304 -27.12 6.28 -8.54
C ASP A 304 -25.77 6.41 -7.82
N PRO A 305 -25.36 5.42 -6.99
CA PRO A 305 -24.14 5.52 -6.19
C PRO A 305 -22.85 5.63 -6.99
N GLU A 306 -22.76 4.99 -8.16
CA GLU A 306 -21.53 5.05 -8.98
C GLU A 306 -21.45 6.41 -9.67
N LEU A 307 -22.56 6.95 -10.19
CA LEU A 307 -22.56 8.29 -10.77
C LEU A 307 -22.23 9.34 -9.72
N GLN A 308 -22.84 9.23 -8.53
CA GLN A 308 -22.57 10.09 -7.39
C GLN A 308 -21.08 10.09 -7.04
N ARG A 309 -20.50 8.90 -6.84
CA ARG A 309 -19.09 8.74 -6.48
C ARG A 309 -18.16 9.33 -7.55
N ARG A 310 -18.46 9.15 -8.84
CA ARG A 310 -17.66 9.71 -9.94
C ARG A 310 -17.78 11.23 -10.00
N ALA A 311 -18.97 11.78 -9.73
CA ALA A 311 -19.18 13.21 -9.65
C ALA A 311 -18.33 13.84 -8.54
N TRP A 312 -18.28 13.25 -7.35
CA TRP A 312 -17.39 13.71 -6.26
C TRP A 312 -15.92 13.76 -6.69
N VAL A 313 -15.42 12.70 -7.32
CA VAL A 313 -14.03 12.65 -7.81
C VAL A 313 -13.75 13.73 -8.85
N ALA A 314 -14.66 13.93 -9.81
CA ALA A 314 -14.49 14.98 -10.81
C ALA A 314 -14.59 16.38 -10.17
N LEU A 315 -15.53 16.61 -9.25
CA LEU A 315 -15.73 17.89 -8.57
C LEU A 315 -14.48 18.31 -7.79
N ALA A 316 -13.81 17.38 -7.11
CA ALA A 316 -12.57 17.64 -6.35
C ALA A 316 -11.41 18.16 -7.21
N ASN A 317 -11.43 17.92 -8.52
CA ASN A 317 -10.41 18.42 -9.44
C ASN A 317 -10.63 19.89 -9.87
N ASN A 318 -11.73 20.52 -9.49
CA ASN A 318 -12.10 21.87 -9.89
C ASN A 318 -11.92 22.87 -8.75
N SER A 319 -11.62 24.13 -9.10
CA SER A 319 -11.59 25.26 -8.16
C SER A 319 -12.69 26.26 -8.52
N HIS A 320 -13.67 26.45 -7.64
CA HIS A 320 -14.76 27.40 -7.85
C HIS A 320 -15.45 27.80 -6.54
N PRO A 321 -15.90 29.06 -6.35
CA PRO A 321 -16.60 29.49 -5.14
C PRO A 321 -17.84 28.65 -4.77
N GLU A 322 -18.61 28.19 -5.76
CA GLU A 322 -19.78 27.33 -5.49
C GLU A 322 -19.39 25.96 -4.93
N ILE A 323 -18.24 25.40 -5.32
CA ILE A 323 -17.72 24.14 -4.74
C ILE A 323 -17.38 24.36 -3.29
N ARG A 324 -16.77 25.51 -2.97
CA ARG A 324 -16.45 25.89 -1.59
C ARG A 324 -17.71 26.01 -0.72
N GLU A 325 -18.74 26.69 -1.22
CA GLU A 325 -20.02 26.83 -0.53
C GLU A 325 -20.70 25.48 -0.33
N PHE A 326 -20.69 24.63 -1.36
CA PHE A 326 -21.18 23.27 -1.26
C PHE A 326 -20.41 22.44 -0.21
N ALA A 327 -19.09 22.43 -0.26
CA ALA A 327 -18.24 21.72 0.70
C ALA A 327 -18.48 22.19 2.14
N ASN A 328 -18.62 23.50 2.36
CA ASN A 328 -18.96 24.07 3.67
C ASN A 328 -20.34 23.64 4.18
N ARG A 329 -21.35 23.55 3.32
CA ARG A 329 -22.67 23.04 3.70
C ARG A 329 -22.57 21.57 4.11
N GLN A 330 -21.87 20.76 3.32
CA GLN A 330 -21.72 19.33 3.58
C GLN A 330 -20.99 19.06 4.91
N LEU A 331 -20.00 19.88 5.31
CA LEU A 331 -19.37 19.74 6.63
C LEU A 331 -20.37 19.73 7.81
N ASN A 332 -21.50 20.43 7.68
CA ASN A 332 -22.52 20.58 8.72
C ASN A 332 -23.70 19.60 8.61
N GLU A 333 -23.88 18.96 7.46
CA GLU A 333 -25.04 18.10 7.18
C GLU A 333 -24.67 16.62 7.27
N ASN A 334 -23.94 16.13 6.27
CA ASN A 334 -23.47 14.76 6.13
C ASN A 334 -22.04 14.79 5.62
N GLN A 335 -21.18 13.90 6.13
CA GLN A 335 -19.77 13.82 5.74
C GLN A 335 -19.55 12.60 4.85
N PRO A 336 -19.83 12.69 3.54
CA PRO A 336 -19.45 11.61 2.63
C PRO A 336 -17.93 11.43 2.65
N VAL A 337 -17.47 10.22 2.42
CA VAL A 337 -16.04 9.83 2.49
C VAL A 337 -15.15 10.76 1.67
N CYS A 338 -15.62 11.19 0.49
CA CYS A 338 -14.87 12.06 -0.43
C CYS A 338 -15.00 13.57 -0.13
N LEU A 339 -15.67 13.98 0.95
CA LEU A 339 -15.92 15.41 1.23
C LEU A 339 -14.63 16.22 1.32
N PHE A 340 -13.64 15.69 2.06
CA PHE A 340 -12.40 16.39 2.33
C PHE A 340 -11.59 16.65 1.06
N SER A 341 -11.71 15.80 0.03
CA SER A 341 -11.08 16.02 -1.27
C SER A 341 -11.48 17.34 -1.94
N LEU A 342 -12.69 17.87 -1.68
CA LEU A 342 -13.11 19.16 -2.26
C LEU A 342 -12.27 20.34 -1.77
N PHE A 343 -11.66 20.22 -0.59
CA PHE A 343 -10.82 21.26 -0.02
C PHE A 343 -9.42 21.28 -0.63
N ILE A 344 -8.97 20.23 -1.34
CA ILE A 344 -7.60 20.15 -1.87
C ILE A 344 -7.28 21.40 -2.71
N ARG A 345 -8.21 21.79 -3.60
CA ARG A 345 -8.06 22.93 -4.52
C ARG A 345 -8.95 24.13 -4.17
N ASN A 346 -9.71 24.05 -3.08
CA ASN A 346 -10.62 25.10 -2.62
C ASN A 346 -10.35 25.49 -1.16
N TYR A 347 -9.19 25.14 -0.61
CA TYR A 347 -8.81 25.48 0.74
C TYR A 347 -8.66 27.00 0.93
N GLN A 348 -9.03 27.49 2.10
CA GLN A 348 -8.79 28.86 2.56
C GLN A 348 -8.17 28.85 3.95
N ALA A 349 -7.40 29.88 4.29
CA ALA A 349 -6.82 30.02 5.62
C ALA A 349 -7.89 29.91 6.71
N GLY A 350 -7.65 29.08 7.73
CA GLY A 350 -8.61 28.77 8.79
C GLY A 350 -9.39 27.48 8.56
N ASP A 351 -9.33 26.88 7.37
CA ASP A 351 -10.02 25.62 7.09
C ASP A 351 -9.46 24.45 7.88
N GLU A 352 -8.19 24.45 8.27
CA GLU A 352 -7.61 23.43 9.14
C GLU A 352 -8.40 23.26 10.45
N ASN A 353 -8.89 24.37 11.02
CA ASN A 353 -9.70 24.35 12.23
C ASN A 353 -11.12 23.85 11.95
N ARG A 354 -11.71 24.21 10.81
CA ARG A 354 -13.06 23.78 10.41
C ARG A 354 -13.09 22.29 10.08
N LEU A 355 -12.13 21.83 9.30
CA LEU A 355 -11.96 20.43 8.94
C LEU A 355 -11.74 19.59 10.20
N LEU A 356 -10.87 20.03 11.11
CA LEU A 356 -10.65 19.35 12.38
C LEU A 356 -11.91 19.32 13.27
N ALA A 357 -12.68 20.41 13.32
CA ALA A 357 -13.90 20.49 14.12
C ALA A 357 -15.03 19.60 13.57
N ALA A 358 -15.12 19.49 12.24
CA ALA A 358 -16.10 18.65 11.57
C ALA A 358 -15.72 17.16 11.61
N LEU A 359 -14.42 16.84 11.55
CA LEU A 359 -13.93 15.48 11.33
C LEU A 359 -14.59 14.41 12.22
N THR A 360 -15.36 13.54 11.60
CA THR A 360 -15.83 12.29 12.20
C THR A 360 -15.17 11.13 11.48
N LEU A 361 -14.41 10.32 12.21
CA LEU A 361 -13.74 9.16 11.61
C LEU A 361 -14.73 8.00 11.49
N PRO A 362 -14.85 7.40 10.29
CA PRO A 362 -15.60 6.16 10.10
C PRO A 362 -15.02 5.01 10.94
N ASP A 363 -15.85 4.03 11.27
CA ASP A 363 -15.36 2.80 11.93
C ASP A 363 -14.59 1.93 10.94
N ASP A 364 -15.11 1.82 9.70
CA ASP A 364 -14.51 1.07 8.61
C ASP A 364 -13.09 1.58 8.28
N ALA A 365 -12.15 0.64 8.14
CA ALA A 365 -10.74 0.96 7.96
C ALA A 365 -10.46 1.59 6.58
N TRP A 366 -11.18 1.16 5.54
CA TRP A 366 -11.01 1.68 4.19
C TRP A 366 -11.55 3.11 4.08
N GLU A 367 -12.74 3.37 4.60
CA GLU A 367 -13.31 4.73 4.62
C GLU A 367 -12.43 5.67 5.45
N LYS A 368 -11.95 5.21 6.61
CA LYS A 368 -11.02 5.96 7.46
C LYS A 368 -9.70 6.25 6.74
N HIS A 369 -9.14 5.28 6.02
CA HIS A 369 -7.96 5.48 5.18
C HIS A 369 -8.22 6.53 4.10
N SER A 370 -9.38 6.48 3.42
CA SER A 370 -9.75 7.45 2.39
C SER A 370 -9.88 8.87 2.95
N VAL A 371 -10.63 9.06 4.04
CA VAL A 371 -10.83 10.38 4.68
C VAL A 371 -9.51 10.99 5.13
N LEU A 372 -8.67 10.21 5.81
CA LEU A 372 -7.37 10.68 6.29
C LEU A 372 -6.40 10.90 5.13
N GLY A 373 -6.50 10.12 4.05
CA GLY A 373 -5.76 10.32 2.80
C GLY A 373 -6.09 11.65 2.14
N ASP A 374 -7.38 11.99 2.02
CA ASP A 374 -7.82 13.28 1.50
C ASP A 374 -7.25 14.44 2.32
N LEU A 375 -7.28 14.34 3.65
CA LEU A 375 -6.71 15.36 4.54
C LEU A 375 -5.19 15.53 4.36
N ILE A 376 -4.45 14.44 4.12
CA ILE A 376 -3.02 14.53 3.77
C ILE A 376 -2.84 15.36 2.51
N GLU A 377 -3.62 15.08 1.46
CA GLU A 377 -3.50 15.78 0.18
C GLU A 377 -3.94 17.26 0.30
N VAL A 378 -4.95 17.58 1.12
CA VAL A 378 -5.31 18.97 1.45
C VAL A 378 -4.11 19.70 2.06
N LEU A 379 -3.43 19.12 3.06
CA LEU A 379 -2.30 19.75 3.74
C LEU A 379 -1.04 19.86 2.87
N LYS A 380 -0.85 18.92 1.93
CA LYS A 380 0.26 18.93 0.97
C LYS A 380 0.11 20.03 -0.07
N GLU A 381 -1.05 20.12 -0.70
CA GLU A 381 -1.33 21.12 -1.75
C GLU A 381 -1.45 22.55 -1.17
N ASN A 382 -1.64 22.68 0.14
CA ASN A 382 -1.78 23.96 0.83
C ASN A 382 -0.67 24.15 1.89
N PRO A 383 0.57 24.45 1.48
CA PRO A 383 1.74 24.48 2.38
C PRO A 383 1.72 25.59 3.43
N THR A 384 0.87 26.60 3.25
CA THR A 384 0.65 27.68 4.22
C THR A 384 -0.32 27.31 5.33
N ALA A 385 -1.02 26.17 5.24
CA ALA A 385 -1.89 25.67 6.28
C ALA A 385 -1.09 25.34 7.56
N ASP A 386 -1.69 25.55 8.73
CA ASP A 386 -1.18 24.94 9.96
C ASP A 386 -1.47 23.43 9.90
N ARG A 387 -0.41 22.64 9.70
CA ARG A 387 -0.51 21.18 9.54
C ARG A 387 -0.53 20.46 10.88
N SER A 388 -0.17 21.13 11.97
CA SER A 388 0.18 20.50 13.25
C SER A 388 -0.91 19.54 13.76
N ARG A 389 -2.10 20.06 14.04
CA ARG A 389 -3.17 19.29 14.69
C ARG A 389 -3.74 18.20 13.79
N LEU A 390 -4.04 18.52 12.53
CA LEU A 390 -4.59 17.54 11.59
C LEU A 390 -3.58 16.43 11.28
N ALA A 391 -2.31 16.75 11.07
CA ALA A 391 -1.28 15.73 10.84
C ALA A 391 -1.10 14.81 12.07
N MET A 392 -1.17 15.34 13.30
CA MET A 392 -1.13 14.50 14.50
C MET A 392 -2.36 13.57 14.61
N VAL A 393 -3.54 14.04 14.21
CA VAL A 393 -4.75 13.19 14.13
C VAL A 393 -4.56 12.09 13.08
N ILE A 394 -4.08 12.43 11.89
CA ILE A 394 -3.79 11.47 10.83
C ILE A 394 -2.81 10.40 11.35
N TYR A 395 -1.69 10.81 11.97
CA TYR A 395 -0.70 9.89 12.54
C TYR A 395 -1.31 8.90 13.54
N ARG A 396 -2.19 9.38 14.42
CA ARG A 396 -2.80 8.56 15.48
C ARG A 396 -3.79 7.53 14.93
N PHE A 397 -4.61 7.93 13.96
CA PHE A 397 -5.80 7.16 13.58
C PHE A 397 -5.69 6.43 12.25
N THR A 398 -4.77 6.80 11.38
CA THR A 398 -4.62 6.10 10.09
C THR A 398 -4.22 4.64 10.32
N PRO A 399 -4.84 3.68 9.60
CA PRO A 399 -4.45 2.29 9.68
C PRO A 399 -3.20 1.97 8.84
N CYS A 400 -2.85 2.83 7.88
CA CYS A 400 -1.80 2.61 6.88
C CYS A 400 -0.48 3.31 7.29
N GLU A 401 0.63 2.57 7.31
CA GLU A 401 1.94 3.13 7.66
C GLU A 401 2.47 4.16 6.65
N ILE A 402 2.14 4.03 5.36
CA ILE A 402 2.53 5.01 4.33
C ILE A 402 1.83 6.36 4.56
N CYS A 403 0.53 6.33 4.89
CA CYS A 403 -0.21 7.54 5.26
C CYS A 403 0.31 8.15 6.55
N ARG A 404 0.70 7.30 7.52
CA ARG A 404 1.33 7.75 8.76
C ARG A 404 2.65 8.46 8.48
N TYR A 405 3.52 7.88 7.67
CA TYR A 405 4.77 8.50 7.23
C TYR A 405 4.54 9.86 6.58
N LYS A 406 3.59 9.97 5.63
CA LYS A 406 3.22 11.25 5.01
C LYS A 406 2.79 12.31 6.04
N ALA A 407 2.09 11.91 7.11
CA ALA A 407 1.73 12.82 8.19
C ALA A 407 2.95 13.28 9.00
N VAL A 408 3.91 12.38 9.27
CA VAL A 408 5.19 12.73 9.92
C VAL A 408 5.98 13.71 9.04
N GLN A 409 6.04 13.48 7.72
CA GLN A 409 6.71 14.40 6.78
C GLN A 409 6.09 15.81 6.84
N LEU A 410 4.76 15.91 6.84
CA LEU A 410 4.06 17.20 6.94
C LEU A 410 4.43 17.98 8.22
N LEU A 411 4.61 17.29 9.35
CA LEU A 411 5.04 17.88 10.62
C LEU A 411 6.53 18.24 10.62
N HIS A 412 7.35 17.36 10.07
CA HIS A 412 8.80 17.53 9.96
C HIS A 412 9.15 18.77 9.13
N GLU A 413 8.52 18.94 7.98
CA GLU A 413 8.70 20.10 7.09
C GLU A 413 8.40 21.45 7.76
N GLN A 414 7.49 21.49 8.74
CA GLN A 414 7.14 22.69 9.51
C GLN A 414 7.87 22.77 10.86
N SER A 415 8.79 21.86 11.17
CA SER A 415 9.42 21.75 12.49
C SER A 415 8.40 21.71 13.64
N ALA A 416 7.24 21.09 13.40
CA ALA A 416 6.08 21.10 14.29
C ALA A 416 5.84 19.74 14.96
N ILE A 417 6.77 18.79 14.82
CA ILE A 417 6.63 17.46 15.41
C ILE A 417 6.84 17.53 16.93
N PRO A 418 5.90 17.02 17.75
CA PRO A 418 6.07 16.99 19.19
C PRO A 418 7.08 15.91 19.61
N ALA A 419 7.77 16.13 20.73
CA ALA A 419 8.83 15.25 21.21
C ALA A 419 8.40 13.79 21.39
N TRP A 420 7.18 13.55 21.90
CA TRP A 420 6.66 12.19 22.07
C TRP A 420 6.51 11.45 20.73
N MET A 421 6.14 12.16 19.66
CA MET A 421 5.96 11.57 18.33
C MET A 421 7.30 11.34 17.67
N ALA A 422 8.26 12.27 17.83
CA ALA A 422 9.63 12.07 17.37
C ALA A 422 10.24 10.81 17.99
N GLU A 423 10.02 10.58 19.29
CA GLU A 423 10.49 9.37 19.97
C GLU A 423 9.80 8.10 19.43
N GLU A 424 8.49 8.12 19.18
CA GLU A 424 7.82 6.99 18.54
C GLU A 424 8.34 6.71 17.13
N CYS A 425 8.61 7.74 16.32
CA CYS A 425 9.05 7.58 14.94
C CYS A 425 10.37 6.81 14.82
N ARG A 426 11.25 6.89 15.83
CA ARG A 426 12.51 6.14 15.88
C ARG A 426 12.31 4.62 15.89
N PHE A 427 11.15 4.16 16.33
CA PHE A 427 10.81 2.75 16.48
C PHE A 427 9.60 2.32 15.64
N ASP A 428 9.20 3.13 14.65
CA ASP A 428 8.09 2.80 13.76
C ASP A 428 8.38 1.54 12.92
N SER A 429 7.35 0.76 12.55
CA SER A 429 7.53 -0.40 11.67
C SER A 429 8.06 -0.01 10.30
N TYR A 430 7.69 1.18 9.81
CA TYR A 430 8.03 1.64 8.47
C TYR A 430 9.42 2.28 8.45
N ALA A 431 10.31 1.73 7.62
CA ALA A 431 11.73 2.13 7.60
C ALA A 431 11.92 3.62 7.24
N ASP A 432 11.15 4.16 6.29
CA ASP A 432 11.27 5.56 5.90
C ASP A 432 10.91 6.50 7.06
N THR A 433 9.96 6.12 7.91
CA THR A 433 9.63 6.90 9.12
C THR A 433 10.81 6.95 10.08
N ARG A 434 11.49 5.82 10.30
CA ARG A 434 12.69 5.74 11.16
C ARG A 434 13.88 6.52 10.58
N SER A 435 13.92 6.71 9.26
CA SER A 435 15.00 7.43 8.57
C SER A 435 14.95 8.95 8.76
N LEU A 436 13.82 9.49 9.21
CA LEU A 436 13.65 10.92 9.47
C LEU A 436 14.46 11.35 10.70
N ILE A 437 15.24 12.42 10.54
CA ILE A 437 16.03 13.00 11.63
C ILE A 437 15.27 14.20 12.20
N PHE A 438 14.96 14.12 13.48
CA PHE A 438 14.29 15.19 14.25
C PHE A 438 15.35 15.99 15.03
N ALA A 439 15.14 17.30 15.14
CA ALA A 439 16.04 18.23 15.81
C ALA A 439 15.92 18.19 17.34
#